data_AF-A0A940QEW0-F1
#
_entry.id   AF-A0A940QEW0-F1
#
_cell.length_a   1.000
_cell.length_b   1.000
_cell.length_c   1.000
_cell.angle_alpha   90.00
_cell.angle_beta   90.00
_cell.angle_gamma   90.00
#
_symmetry.space_group_name_H-M   'P 1'
#
loop_
_entity.id
_entity.type
_entity.pdbx_description
1 polymer ?
#
loop_
_entity_poly.entity_id
_entity_poly.type
_entity_poly.pdbx_seq_one_letter_code
_entity_poly.pdbx_strand_id
1 'polypeptide(L)'
;MLNEWKEFQAYTKPVDYTAVSKRDTTYMGRFTFDTLMDFEGLSRVLTILARGYLFHTEDGSLVASPRENMDYAHRALCAWCSIQDKKKATPREAWQFDSNFSGLHDEFPELVDKQGRGWFYRHVHNIADFVFAHLDVTSKAAQDKCLLIQKGFDAAWRKKVIQFQTPIFSPGTKGQWIMRFDDAIADALELGPLRQDEVSLSPELENRIGRITPKGMPPEVIPTLICYYKANKPEDSDWVVLPVANFDAFFGNTSFGRKHLKMVPQEIMERSDSGYGVCRYRVAKEYLIP
;
A
#
# COMPACT_ATOMS: atom_id res chain seq x y z
N MET A 1 5.97 -1.46 -6.52
CA MET A 1 5.99 -2.90 -6.19
C MET A 1 7.27 -3.51 -6.71
N LEU A 2 7.53 -3.47 -8.02
CA LEU A 2 8.84 -3.81 -8.57
C LEU A 2 9.86 -2.69 -8.32
N ASN A 3 9.51 -1.47 -8.77
CA ASN A 3 10.15 -0.25 -8.31
C ASN A 3 9.41 0.24 -7.05
N GLU A 4 10.11 0.27 -5.93
CA GLU A 4 9.57 0.64 -4.62
C GLU A 4 9.70 2.13 -4.34
N TRP A 5 10.68 2.80 -4.94
CA TRP A 5 10.78 4.27 -4.90
C TRP A 5 9.59 4.93 -5.61
N LYS A 6 9.22 4.46 -6.80
CA LYS A 6 8.00 4.91 -7.50
C LYS A 6 6.72 4.58 -6.70
N GLU A 7 6.73 3.51 -5.92
CA GLU A 7 5.62 3.17 -5.03
C GLU A 7 5.53 4.15 -3.86
N PHE A 8 6.66 4.47 -3.22
CA PHE A 8 6.75 5.50 -2.19
C PHE A 8 6.28 6.87 -2.69
N GLN A 9 6.72 7.27 -3.89
CA GLN A 9 6.28 8.52 -4.52
C GLN A 9 4.77 8.56 -4.77
N ALA A 10 4.17 7.43 -5.14
CA ALA A 10 2.72 7.34 -5.34
C ALA A 10 1.91 7.48 -4.03
N TYR A 11 2.56 7.33 -2.87
CA TYR A 11 1.95 7.50 -1.55
C TYR A 11 2.24 8.85 -0.89
N THR A 12 3.08 9.69 -1.50
CA THR A 12 3.55 10.96 -0.90
C THR A 12 3.32 12.16 -1.81
N LYS A 13 3.36 11.96 -3.13
CA LYS A 13 3.13 13.03 -4.12
C LYS A 13 1.64 13.26 -4.39
N PRO A 14 1.25 14.42 -4.93
CA PRO A 14 -0.11 14.65 -5.39
C PRO A 14 -0.57 13.60 -6.41
N VAL A 15 -1.85 13.23 -6.35
CA VAL A 15 -2.47 12.29 -7.28
C VAL A 15 -3.23 13.07 -8.34
N ASP A 16 -3.10 12.64 -9.59
CA ASP A 16 -3.93 13.12 -10.69
C ASP A 16 -5.21 12.28 -10.77
N TYR A 17 -6.34 12.90 -10.42
CA TYR A 17 -7.63 12.22 -10.37
C TYR A 17 -8.27 12.22 -11.76
N THR A 18 -8.17 11.08 -12.47
CA THR A 18 -8.67 10.93 -13.84
C THR A 18 -9.43 9.62 -14.02
N ALA A 19 -10.38 9.62 -14.95
CA ALA A 19 -11.10 8.43 -15.40
C ALA A 19 -11.58 8.60 -16.84
N VAL A 20 -11.24 7.66 -17.73
CA VAL A 20 -11.70 7.66 -19.13
C VAL A 20 -12.92 6.78 -19.36
N SER A 21 -13.26 5.92 -18.40
CA SER A 21 -14.43 5.04 -18.49
C SER A 21 -14.85 4.52 -17.11
N LYS A 22 -16.04 3.92 -17.02
CA LYS A 22 -16.55 3.30 -15.78
C LYS A 22 -15.70 2.12 -15.26
N ARG A 23 -14.82 1.57 -16.09
CA ARG A 23 -13.87 0.52 -15.71
C ARG A 23 -12.50 1.06 -15.32
N ASP A 24 -12.24 2.32 -15.67
CA ASP A 24 -11.02 3.00 -15.32
C ASP A 24 -11.09 3.42 -13.85
N THR A 25 -10.06 3.03 -13.11
CA THR A 25 -9.92 3.25 -11.68
C THR A 25 -8.70 4.09 -11.35
N THR A 26 -8.09 4.75 -12.35
CA THR A 26 -6.85 5.54 -12.21
C THR A 26 -6.95 6.61 -11.12
N TYR A 27 -8.12 7.22 -10.93
CA TYR A 27 -8.39 8.17 -9.84
C TYR A 27 -8.16 7.62 -8.42
N MET A 28 -8.09 6.30 -8.23
CA MET A 28 -7.74 5.69 -6.93
C MET A 28 -6.22 5.59 -6.69
N GLY A 29 -5.39 5.93 -7.67
CA GLY A 29 -3.94 5.77 -7.58
C GLY A 29 -3.54 4.32 -7.30
N ARG A 30 -2.65 4.12 -6.31
CA ARG A 30 -2.21 2.78 -5.87
C ARG A 30 -3.02 2.25 -4.69
N PHE A 31 -4.34 2.39 -4.77
CA PHE A 31 -5.27 1.90 -3.77
C PHE A 31 -6.45 1.21 -4.42
N THR A 32 -7.12 0.36 -3.64
CA THR A 32 -8.42 -0.21 -4.00
C THR A 32 -9.45 0.21 -2.96
N PHE A 33 -10.74 0.07 -3.28
CA PHE A 33 -11.78 0.27 -2.28
C PHE A 33 -11.64 -0.62 -1.05
N ASP A 34 -11.09 -1.83 -1.19
CA ASP A 34 -10.86 -2.73 -0.05
C ASP A 34 -9.75 -2.12 0.85
N THR A 35 -8.76 -1.42 0.28
CA THR A 35 -7.82 -0.60 1.06
C THR A 35 -8.48 0.62 1.72
N LEU A 36 -9.34 1.35 1.01
CA LEU A 36 -9.96 2.57 1.54
C LEU A 36 -10.97 2.30 2.67
N MET A 37 -11.69 1.18 2.57
CA MET A 37 -12.79 0.85 3.48
C MET A 37 -12.35 -0.10 4.60
N ASP A 38 -11.57 -1.12 4.26
CA ASP A 38 -11.20 -2.21 5.18
C ASP A 38 -9.72 -2.16 5.59
N PHE A 39 -8.96 -1.20 5.05
CA PHE A 39 -7.54 -0.97 5.36
C PHE A 39 -6.63 -2.13 4.90
N GLU A 40 -7.07 -2.90 3.91
CA GLU A 40 -6.29 -3.99 3.33
C GLU A 40 -5.02 -3.50 2.64
N GLY A 41 -3.91 -4.20 2.88
CA GLY A 41 -2.61 -3.90 2.27
C GLY A 41 -1.87 -2.70 2.88
N LEU A 42 -2.41 -2.05 3.91
CA LEU A 42 -1.75 -0.91 4.56
C LEU A 42 -0.42 -1.25 5.24
N SER A 43 -0.17 -2.51 5.62
CA SER A 43 1.12 -2.89 6.22
C SER A 43 2.25 -2.53 5.28
N ARG A 44 2.17 -2.99 4.03
CA ARG A 44 3.16 -2.65 3.00
C ARG A 44 3.22 -1.15 2.75
N VAL A 45 2.09 -0.43 2.73
CA VAL A 45 2.09 1.02 2.50
C VAL A 45 2.90 1.73 3.59
N LEU A 46 2.63 1.43 4.87
CA LEU A 46 3.35 2.00 5.99
C LEU A 46 4.82 1.57 6.00
N THR A 47 5.14 0.31 5.69
CA THR A 47 6.53 -0.16 5.57
C THR A 47 7.28 0.55 4.42
N ILE A 48 6.64 0.78 3.27
CA ILE A 48 7.23 1.53 2.15
C ILE A 48 7.48 2.99 2.56
N LEU A 49 6.53 3.62 3.25
CA LEU A 49 6.71 4.98 3.79
C LEU A 49 7.88 5.01 4.78
N ALA A 50 7.89 4.10 5.76
CA ALA A 50 8.96 3.99 6.75
C ALA A 50 10.33 3.81 6.09
N ARG A 51 10.46 2.91 5.10
CA ARG A 51 11.71 2.71 4.33
C ARG A 51 12.13 3.98 3.60
N GLY A 52 11.19 4.71 3.00
CA GLY A 52 11.48 5.98 2.33
C GLY A 52 12.08 7.01 3.29
N TYR A 53 11.43 7.25 4.42
CA TYR A 53 11.89 8.24 5.40
C TYR A 53 13.10 7.80 6.24
N LEU A 54 13.36 6.49 6.36
CA LEU A 54 14.55 5.96 7.02
C LEU A 54 15.78 6.06 6.13
N PHE A 55 15.68 5.57 4.90
CA PHE A 55 16.85 5.28 4.07
C PHE A 55 17.13 6.31 2.98
N HIS A 56 16.18 7.18 2.65
CA HIS A 56 16.31 8.04 1.47
C HIS A 56 16.21 9.53 1.79
N THR A 57 16.97 10.32 1.04
CA THR A 57 16.75 11.77 0.87
C THR A 57 15.63 12.03 -0.14
N GLU A 58 15.19 13.28 -0.27
CA GLU A 58 14.06 13.66 -1.14
C GLU A 58 14.24 13.29 -2.62
N ASP A 59 15.49 13.31 -3.11
CA ASP A 59 15.87 12.92 -4.47
C ASP A 59 15.93 11.39 -4.68
N GLY A 60 15.82 10.61 -3.60
CA GLY A 60 15.92 9.15 -3.60
C GLY A 60 17.32 8.61 -3.33
N SER A 61 18.32 9.47 -3.09
CA SER A 61 19.67 9.04 -2.69
C SER A 61 19.65 8.43 -1.29
N LEU A 62 20.65 7.61 -0.95
CA LEU A 62 20.74 6.96 0.36
C LEU A 62 21.30 7.90 1.43
N VAL A 63 20.74 7.82 2.64
CA VAL A 63 21.32 8.48 3.83
C VAL A 63 22.44 7.64 4.44
N ALA A 64 23.38 8.29 5.14
CA ALA A 64 24.53 7.62 5.74
C ALA A 64 24.17 6.77 6.97
N SER A 65 23.27 7.26 7.84
CA SER A 65 22.89 6.61 9.11
C SER A 65 21.37 6.43 9.22
N PRO A 66 20.77 5.43 8.52
CA PRO A 66 19.31 5.25 8.51
C PRO A 66 18.67 5.07 9.90
N ARG A 67 19.41 4.48 10.85
CA ARG A 67 18.91 4.25 12.22
C ARG A 67 18.73 5.55 13.03
N GLU A 68 19.45 6.61 12.69
CA GLU A 68 19.27 7.91 13.34
C GLU A 68 17.96 8.58 12.91
N ASN A 69 17.38 8.14 11.78
CA ASN A 69 16.12 8.66 11.25
C ASN A 69 14.87 7.93 11.77
N MET A 70 14.98 7.05 12.78
CA MET A 70 13.82 6.31 13.29
C MET A 70 12.70 7.23 13.80
N ASP A 71 13.05 8.25 14.58
CA ASP A 71 12.07 9.23 15.08
C ASP A 71 11.48 10.07 13.94
N TYR A 72 12.29 10.41 12.94
CA TYR A 72 11.86 11.15 11.75
C TYR A 72 10.85 10.32 10.92
N ALA A 73 11.16 9.04 10.67
CA ALA A 73 10.25 8.13 9.99
C ALA A 73 8.96 7.91 10.78
N HIS A 74 9.02 7.77 12.11
CA HIS A 74 7.83 7.67 12.95
C HIS A 74 6.94 8.93 12.82
N ARG A 75 7.52 10.14 12.90
CA ARG A 75 6.77 11.39 12.69
C ARG A 75 6.17 11.48 11.29
N ALA A 76 6.88 11.03 10.25
CA ALA A 76 6.35 10.98 8.89
C ALA A 76 5.13 10.05 8.77
N LEU A 77 5.14 8.87 9.41
CA LEU A 77 3.98 7.98 9.46
C LEU A 77 2.80 8.65 10.18
N CYS A 78 3.03 9.33 11.30
CA CYS A 78 2.00 10.12 11.99
C CYS A 78 1.42 11.21 11.08
N ALA A 79 2.27 11.99 10.40
CA ALA A 79 1.84 13.04 9.48
C ALA A 79 0.99 12.49 8.32
N TRP A 80 1.46 11.41 7.67
CA TRP A 80 0.72 10.76 6.58
C TRP A 80 -0.65 10.23 7.04
N CYS A 81 -0.70 9.68 8.25
CA CYS A 81 -1.92 9.13 8.86
C CYS A 81 -2.86 10.19 9.46
N SER A 82 -2.41 11.42 9.65
CA SER A 82 -3.10 12.44 10.41
C SER A 82 -4.57 12.63 10.00
N ILE A 83 -5.43 12.84 11.00
CA ILE A 83 -6.83 13.19 10.80
C ILE A 83 -7.20 14.34 11.72
N GLN A 84 -7.83 15.36 11.14
CA GLN A 84 -8.29 16.53 11.88
C GLN A 84 -9.18 16.14 13.07
N ASP A 85 -9.07 16.92 14.15
CA ASP A 85 -9.96 16.75 15.29
C ASP A 85 -11.41 17.11 14.96
N LYS A 86 -12.33 16.54 15.74
CA LYS A 86 -13.71 17.03 15.71
C LYS A 86 -13.71 18.46 16.24
N LYS A 87 -14.51 19.34 15.63
CA LYS A 87 -14.69 20.75 16.03
C LYS A 87 -15.03 20.97 17.53
N LYS A 88 -15.43 19.91 18.25
CA LYS A 88 -15.70 19.88 19.71
C LYS A 88 -15.01 18.68 20.38
N ALA A 89 -13.78 18.35 19.98
CA ALA A 89 -13.05 17.27 20.62
C ALA A 89 -12.69 17.67 22.06
N THR A 90 -13.09 16.85 23.02
CA THR A 90 -12.57 16.95 24.39
C THR A 90 -11.06 16.71 24.34
N PRO A 91 -10.24 17.50 25.06
CA PRO A 91 -8.82 17.22 25.21
C PRO A 91 -8.63 15.76 25.61
N ARG A 92 -7.85 15.02 24.83
CA ARG A 92 -7.52 13.64 25.15
C ARG A 92 -6.51 13.61 26.29
N GLU A 93 -6.72 12.71 27.23
CA GLU A 93 -5.71 12.42 28.25
C GLU A 93 -4.45 11.90 27.56
N ALA A 94 -3.26 12.17 28.10
CA ALA A 94 -1.98 11.87 27.45
C ALA A 94 -1.78 10.37 27.07
N TRP A 95 -2.52 9.45 27.69
CA TRP A 95 -2.51 8.02 27.35
C TRP A 95 -3.37 7.67 26.12
N GLN A 96 -4.30 8.54 25.71
CA GLN A 96 -5.09 8.39 24.50
C GLN A 96 -4.31 9.02 23.35
N PHE A 97 -3.53 8.19 22.64
CA PHE A 97 -2.71 8.60 21.50
C PHE A 97 -3.44 9.59 20.59
N ASP A 98 -2.72 10.63 20.15
CA ASP A 98 -3.26 11.68 19.31
C ASP A 98 -3.64 11.10 17.93
N SER A 99 -4.56 11.75 17.23
CA SER A 99 -4.86 11.44 15.84
C SER A 99 -4.65 12.64 14.91
N ASN A 100 -4.46 13.83 15.47
CA ASN A 100 -4.27 15.07 14.75
C ASN A 100 -2.80 15.52 14.89
N PHE A 101 -2.06 15.44 13.80
CA PHE A 101 -0.64 15.82 13.75
C PHE A 101 -0.42 17.09 12.92
N SER A 102 -1.36 18.04 12.99
CA SER A 102 -1.21 19.37 12.35
C SER A 102 0.09 20.08 12.70
N GLY A 103 0.64 19.86 13.90
CA GLY A 103 1.94 20.41 14.33
C GLY A 103 3.14 19.90 13.52
N LEU A 104 2.98 18.81 12.75
CA LEU A 104 4.01 18.28 11.85
C LEU A 104 3.98 18.91 10.45
N HIS A 105 3.08 19.87 10.19
CA HIS A 105 2.96 20.50 8.86
C HIS A 105 4.25 21.17 8.39
N ASP A 106 4.97 21.83 9.30
CA ASP A 106 6.20 22.54 8.92
C ASP A 106 7.34 21.57 8.57
N GLU A 107 7.35 20.36 9.15
CA GLU A 107 8.31 19.29 8.85
C GLU A 107 7.90 18.48 7.61
N PHE A 108 6.59 18.24 7.41
CA PHE A 108 6.05 17.41 6.33
C PHE A 108 4.85 18.07 5.61
N PRO A 109 5.04 19.18 4.91
CA PRO A 109 3.95 19.95 4.29
C PRO A 109 3.20 19.15 3.21
N GLU A 110 3.86 18.19 2.56
CA GLU A 110 3.27 17.27 1.59
C GLU A 110 2.43 16.19 2.25
N LEU A 111 2.74 15.79 3.50
CA LEU A 111 2.03 14.73 4.20
C LEU A 111 0.85 15.23 5.00
N VAL A 112 0.95 16.37 5.68
CA VAL A 112 -0.11 16.91 6.53
C VAL A 112 -0.27 18.40 6.28
N ASP A 113 -1.52 18.86 6.15
CA ASP A 113 -1.79 20.27 5.93
C ASP A 113 -1.97 21.01 7.27
N LYS A 114 -2.08 22.34 7.20
CA LYS A 114 -2.29 23.21 8.37
C LYS A 114 -3.57 22.88 9.15
N GLN A 115 -4.52 22.17 8.54
CA GLN A 115 -5.77 21.74 9.18
C GLN A 115 -5.63 20.35 9.84
N GLY A 116 -4.45 19.71 9.77
CA GLY A 116 -4.20 18.39 10.33
C GLY A 116 -4.73 17.24 9.47
N ARG A 117 -5.08 17.50 8.21
CA ARG A 117 -5.53 16.46 7.27
C ARG A 117 -4.29 15.82 6.66
N GLY A 118 -4.03 14.57 7.02
CA GLY A 118 -2.94 13.76 6.50
C GLY A 118 -3.18 13.33 5.05
N TRP A 119 -2.13 12.85 4.39
CA TRP A 119 -2.14 12.53 2.96
C TRP A 119 -3.20 11.48 2.64
N PHE A 120 -3.26 10.39 3.41
CA PHE A 120 -4.24 9.32 3.16
C PHE A 120 -5.67 9.79 3.39
N TYR A 121 -5.89 10.56 4.45
CA TYR A 121 -7.19 11.15 4.74
C TYR A 121 -7.66 12.03 3.57
N ARG A 122 -6.81 12.96 3.11
CA ARG A 122 -7.13 13.82 1.97
C ARG A 122 -7.36 12.99 0.71
N HIS A 123 -6.53 11.98 0.47
CA HIS A 123 -6.65 11.13 -0.70
C HIS A 123 -7.99 10.39 -0.76
N VAL A 124 -8.44 9.80 0.35
CA VAL A 124 -9.73 9.10 0.44
C VAL A 124 -10.91 10.05 0.18
N HIS A 125 -10.88 11.25 0.76
CA HIS A 125 -11.94 12.25 0.55
C HIS A 125 -11.94 12.81 -0.87
N ASN A 126 -10.76 13.08 -1.44
CA ASN A 126 -10.64 13.51 -2.83
C ASN A 126 -11.14 12.46 -3.82
N ILE A 127 -10.95 11.15 -3.54
CA ILE A 127 -11.56 10.07 -4.34
C ILE A 127 -13.09 10.17 -4.30
N ALA A 128 -13.66 10.36 -3.12
CA ALA A 128 -15.11 10.49 -2.98
C ALA A 128 -15.62 11.72 -3.74
N ASP A 129 -14.98 12.87 -3.58
CA ASP A 129 -15.33 14.12 -4.26
C ASP A 129 -15.23 13.97 -5.78
N PHE A 130 -14.15 13.35 -6.29
CA PHE A 130 -14.00 13.04 -7.71
C PHE A 130 -15.15 12.15 -8.21
N VAL A 131 -15.48 11.07 -7.49
CA VAL A 131 -16.56 10.17 -7.90
C VAL A 131 -17.90 10.89 -7.96
N PHE A 132 -18.20 11.79 -7.02
CA PHE A 132 -19.44 12.56 -7.02
C PHE A 132 -19.48 13.68 -8.07
N ALA A 133 -18.33 14.23 -8.46
CA ALA A 133 -18.23 15.19 -9.55
C ALA A 133 -18.36 14.53 -10.94
N HIS A 134 -18.00 13.25 -11.05
CA HIS A 134 -17.86 12.53 -12.32
C HIS A 134 -18.72 11.25 -12.37
N LEU A 135 -20.02 11.38 -12.12
CA LEU A 135 -20.98 10.26 -12.05
C LEU A 135 -21.18 9.52 -13.39
N ASP A 136 -20.89 10.18 -14.50
CA ASP A 136 -21.03 9.68 -15.86
C ASP A 136 -19.92 8.69 -16.24
N VAL A 137 -18.70 8.95 -15.77
CA VAL A 137 -17.51 8.11 -16.02
C VAL A 137 -17.15 7.19 -14.87
N THR A 138 -17.88 7.23 -13.74
CA THR A 138 -17.69 6.31 -12.62
C THR A 138 -18.78 5.23 -12.55
N SER A 139 -18.43 4.07 -12.00
CA SER A 139 -19.40 2.97 -11.84
C SER A 139 -20.36 3.22 -10.67
N LYS A 140 -21.59 2.70 -10.78
CA LYS A 140 -22.58 2.78 -9.69
C LYS A 140 -22.05 2.15 -8.38
N ALA A 141 -21.32 1.05 -8.49
CA ALA A 141 -20.68 0.40 -7.35
C ALA A 141 -19.64 1.31 -6.67
N ALA A 142 -18.83 2.05 -7.43
CA ALA A 142 -17.89 3.02 -6.89
C ALA A 142 -18.60 4.17 -6.16
N GLN A 143 -19.69 4.67 -6.74
CA GLN A 143 -20.54 5.72 -6.13
C GLN A 143 -21.12 5.26 -4.80
N ASP A 144 -21.68 4.04 -4.75
CA ASP A 144 -22.27 3.48 -3.53
C ASP A 144 -21.21 3.26 -2.43
N LYS A 145 -19.99 2.83 -2.81
CA LYS A 145 -18.86 2.74 -1.87
C LYS A 145 -18.41 4.11 -1.35
N CYS A 146 -18.36 5.14 -2.21
CA CYS A 146 -18.01 6.50 -1.78
C CYS A 146 -19.04 7.10 -0.81
N LEU A 147 -20.33 6.75 -0.95
CA LEU A 147 -21.36 7.12 0.02
C LEU A 147 -21.11 6.49 1.40
N LEU A 148 -20.57 5.27 1.46
CA LEU A 148 -20.19 4.63 2.72
C LEU A 148 -18.95 5.29 3.33
N ILE A 149 -17.96 5.63 2.50
CA ILE A 149 -16.74 6.36 2.92
C ILE A 149 -17.12 7.67 3.60
N GLN A 150 -17.95 8.51 2.96
CA GLN A 150 -18.38 9.79 3.54
C GLN A 150 -19.07 9.65 4.91
N LYS A 151 -19.77 8.53 5.15
CA LYS A 151 -20.50 8.31 6.40
C LYS A 151 -19.64 7.76 7.54
N GLY A 152 -18.66 6.91 7.22
CA GLY A 152 -17.99 6.06 8.23
C GLY A 152 -16.47 6.18 8.31
N PHE A 153 -15.81 6.65 7.24
CA PHE A 153 -14.34 6.59 7.13
C PHE A 153 -13.65 7.33 8.28
N ASP A 154 -14.01 8.58 8.56
CA ASP A 154 -13.33 9.40 9.57
C ASP A 154 -13.31 8.75 10.97
N ALA A 155 -14.39 8.08 11.35
CA ALA A 155 -14.45 7.38 12.64
C ALA A 155 -13.60 6.11 12.64
N ALA A 156 -13.68 5.33 11.56
CA ALA A 156 -12.90 4.11 11.39
C ALA A 156 -11.39 4.39 11.30
N TRP A 157 -11.01 5.38 10.49
CA TRP A 157 -9.62 5.80 10.30
C TRP A 157 -9.01 6.33 11.59
N ARG A 158 -9.70 7.22 12.31
CA ARG A 158 -9.22 7.72 13.61
C ARG A 158 -8.93 6.58 14.59
N LYS A 159 -9.79 5.57 14.64
CA LYS A 159 -9.56 4.38 15.48
C LYS A 159 -8.30 3.63 15.05
N LYS A 160 -8.03 3.52 13.75
CA LYS A 160 -6.80 2.91 13.21
C LYS A 160 -5.55 3.72 13.53
N VAL A 161 -5.57 5.04 13.37
CA VAL A 161 -4.43 5.90 13.69
C VAL A 161 -4.04 5.79 15.17
N ILE A 162 -5.03 5.76 16.08
CA ILE A 162 -4.79 5.52 17.51
C ILE A 162 -4.22 4.11 17.75
N GLN A 163 -4.77 3.10 17.06
CA GLN A 163 -4.31 1.72 17.14
C GLN A 163 -2.83 1.61 16.74
N PHE A 164 -2.41 2.27 15.66
CA PHE A 164 -1.05 2.18 15.14
C PHE A 164 0.02 2.70 16.11
N GLN A 165 -0.35 3.58 17.03
CA GLN A 165 0.54 4.14 18.03
C GLN A 165 0.55 3.37 19.35
N THR A 166 -0.36 2.40 19.53
CA THR A 166 -0.50 1.74 20.82
C THR A 166 0.70 0.82 21.10
N PRO A 167 1.42 1.00 22.23
CA PRO A 167 2.58 0.20 22.58
C PRO A 167 2.22 -1.29 22.70
N ILE A 168 3.18 -2.15 22.34
CA ILE A 168 3.00 -3.61 22.38
C ILE A 168 2.54 -4.13 23.74
N PHE A 169 3.04 -3.56 24.83
CA PHE A 169 2.73 -3.99 26.20
C PHE A 169 1.58 -3.23 26.84
N SER A 170 0.83 -2.41 26.09
CA SER A 170 -0.35 -1.73 26.65
C SER A 170 -1.43 -2.74 27.04
N PRO A 171 -2.04 -2.65 28.24
CA PRO A 171 -3.11 -3.55 28.67
C PRO A 171 -4.34 -3.56 27.74
N GLY A 172 -4.52 -2.49 26.97
CA GLY A 172 -5.60 -2.35 25.98
C GLY A 172 -5.30 -2.95 24.61
N THR A 173 -4.08 -3.47 24.39
CA THR A 173 -3.67 -4.05 23.11
C THR A 173 -4.46 -5.32 22.83
N LYS A 174 -5.25 -5.31 21.75
CA LYS A 174 -5.94 -6.53 21.29
C LYS A 174 -4.99 -7.33 20.43
N GLY A 175 -4.84 -8.62 20.68
CA GLY A 175 -3.97 -9.51 19.89
C GLY A 175 -4.31 -9.62 18.39
N GLN A 176 -5.46 -9.08 17.96
CA GLN A 176 -5.83 -8.96 16.55
C GLN A 176 -5.25 -7.70 15.86
N TRP A 177 -4.47 -6.89 16.58
CA TRP A 177 -3.82 -5.70 16.02
C TRP A 177 -2.52 -6.11 15.35
N ILE A 178 -2.60 -6.35 14.04
CA ILE A 178 -1.50 -6.88 13.22
C ILE A 178 -0.53 -5.78 12.73
N MET A 179 -0.75 -4.51 13.10
CA MET A 179 0.00 -3.39 12.51
C MET A 179 0.13 -2.21 13.47
N ARG A 180 1.36 -1.77 13.70
CA ARG A 180 1.77 -0.54 14.43
C ARG A 180 2.86 0.20 13.67
N PHE A 181 3.11 1.44 14.04
CA PHE A 181 4.23 2.21 13.48
C PHE A 181 5.57 1.57 13.80
N ASP A 182 5.77 1.09 15.03
CA ASP A 182 6.99 0.38 15.41
C ASP A 182 7.21 -0.89 14.58
N ASP A 183 6.14 -1.63 14.25
CA ASP A 183 6.24 -2.83 13.39
C ASP A 183 6.65 -2.43 11.97
N ALA A 184 6.05 -1.37 11.42
CA ALA A 184 6.40 -0.89 10.08
C ALA A 184 7.85 -0.39 9.99
N ILE A 185 8.36 0.25 11.06
CA ILE A 185 9.75 0.70 11.16
C ILE A 185 10.70 -0.49 11.34
N ALA A 186 10.34 -1.48 12.16
CA ALA A 186 11.11 -2.70 12.34
C ALA A 186 11.23 -3.47 11.01
N ASP A 187 10.11 -3.72 10.33
CA ASP A 187 10.07 -4.33 9.00
C ASP A 187 10.91 -3.52 7.99
N ALA A 188 10.85 -2.19 8.07
CA ALA A 188 11.64 -1.33 7.20
C ALA A 188 13.15 -1.50 7.42
N LEU A 189 13.59 -1.61 8.67
CA LEU A 189 14.99 -1.85 9.02
C LEU A 189 15.46 -3.24 8.57
N GLU A 190 14.60 -4.26 8.64
CA GLU A 190 14.90 -5.60 8.15
C GLU A 190 15.01 -5.65 6.61
N LEU A 191 14.12 -4.94 5.92
CA LEU A 191 14.07 -4.92 4.45
C LEU A 191 15.10 -3.99 3.80
N GLY A 192 15.59 -2.98 4.52
CA GLY A 192 16.58 -2.02 4.02
C GLY A 192 16.00 -0.97 3.05
N PRO A 193 16.84 -0.33 2.21
CA PRO A 193 16.43 0.77 1.33
C PRO A 193 15.45 0.33 0.24
N LEU A 194 14.63 1.25 -0.25
CA LEU A 194 13.68 1.03 -1.35
C LEU A 194 14.44 0.71 -2.65
N ARG A 195 14.03 -0.38 -3.32
CA ARG A 195 14.57 -0.73 -4.63
C ARG A 195 14.15 0.27 -5.70
N GLN A 196 15.12 0.72 -6.49
CA GLN A 196 14.89 1.60 -7.64
C GLN A 196 15.01 0.87 -8.98
N ASP A 197 15.73 -0.25 -9.01
CA ASP A 197 15.93 -1.02 -10.23
C ASP A 197 14.64 -1.74 -10.66
N GLU A 198 14.39 -1.76 -11.96
CA GLU A 198 13.30 -2.54 -12.55
C GLU A 198 13.83 -3.90 -12.97
N VAL A 199 13.41 -4.94 -12.23
CA VAL A 199 13.64 -6.33 -12.66
C VAL A 199 12.80 -6.56 -13.91
N SER A 200 13.46 -6.78 -15.04
CA SER A 200 12.83 -7.13 -16.32
C SER A 200 13.04 -8.60 -16.67
N LEU A 201 12.22 -9.09 -17.60
CA LEU A 201 12.38 -10.40 -18.21
C LEU A 201 13.04 -10.24 -19.58
N SER A 202 13.70 -11.29 -20.06
CA SER A 202 14.20 -11.31 -21.43
C SER A 202 13.05 -11.29 -22.44
N PRO A 203 13.21 -10.66 -23.61
CA PRO A 203 12.18 -10.64 -24.66
C PRO A 203 11.73 -12.06 -25.07
N GLU A 204 12.64 -13.03 -25.04
CA GLU A 204 12.35 -14.44 -25.30
C GLU A 204 11.36 -15.01 -24.28
N LEU A 205 11.59 -14.71 -22.99
CA LEU A 205 10.73 -15.17 -21.91
C LEU A 205 9.36 -14.47 -21.94
N GLU A 206 9.33 -13.16 -22.22
CA GLU A 206 8.07 -12.42 -22.40
C GLU A 206 7.23 -13.00 -23.53
N ASN A 207 7.85 -13.30 -24.67
CA ASN A 207 7.17 -13.93 -25.81
C ASN A 207 6.64 -15.32 -25.44
N ARG A 208 7.41 -16.12 -24.69
CA ARG A 208 6.98 -17.43 -24.21
C ARG A 208 5.78 -17.30 -23.28
N ILE A 209 5.83 -16.39 -22.31
CA ILE A 209 4.73 -16.11 -21.37
C ILE A 209 3.49 -15.62 -22.12
N GLY A 210 3.64 -14.75 -23.11
CA GLY A 210 2.53 -14.24 -23.90
C GLY A 210 1.75 -15.35 -24.62
N ARG A 211 2.42 -16.41 -25.08
CA ARG A 211 1.77 -17.56 -25.74
C ARG A 211 0.94 -18.43 -24.81
N ILE A 212 1.33 -18.51 -23.54
CA ILE A 212 0.66 -19.34 -22.51
C ILE A 212 -0.27 -18.51 -21.61
N THR A 213 -0.27 -17.19 -21.75
CA THR A 213 -1.13 -16.29 -20.98
C THR A 213 -2.61 -16.59 -21.30
N PRO A 214 -3.45 -16.91 -20.31
CA PRO A 214 -4.85 -17.20 -20.53
C PRO A 214 -5.61 -16.04 -21.18
N LYS A 215 -6.57 -16.35 -22.08
CA LYS A 215 -7.45 -15.35 -22.67
C LYS A 215 -8.20 -14.57 -21.59
N GLY A 216 -8.15 -13.24 -21.67
CA GLY A 216 -8.84 -12.33 -20.73
C GLY A 216 -8.08 -12.04 -19.43
N MET A 217 -6.81 -12.45 -19.34
CA MET A 217 -5.83 -11.93 -18.37
C MET A 217 -5.00 -10.82 -19.03
N PRO A 218 -4.76 -9.69 -18.36
CA PRO A 218 -3.83 -8.69 -18.85
C PRO A 218 -2.41 -9.27 -19.01
N PRO A 219 -1.70 -9.01 -20.13
CA PRO A 219 -0.41 -9.63 -20.45
C PRO A 219 0.68 -9.34 -19.42
N GLU A 220 0.57 -8.24 -18.67
CA GLU A 220 1.52 -7.81 -17.65
C GLU A 220 1.43 -8.59 -16.33
N VAL A 221 0.34 -9.33 -16.07
CA VAL A 221 0.11 -9.98 -14.77
C VAL A 221 1.16 -11.04 -14.45
N ILE A 222 1.39 -11.98 -15.38
CA ILE A 222 2.36 -13.07 -15.17
C ILE A 222 3.80 -12.53 -15.14
N PRO A 223 4.25 -11.65 -16.07
CA PRO A 223 5.56 -11.03 -15.98
C PRO A 223 5.79 -10.31 -14.65
N THR A 224 4.82 -9.53 -14.17
CA THR A 224 4.94 -8.81 -12.90
C THR A 224 5.11 -9.78 -11.72
N LEU A 225 4.37 -10.90 -11.71
CA LEU A 225 4.52 -11.95 -10.69
C LEU A 225 5.92 -12.57 -10.69
N ILE A 226 6.48 -12.85 -11.86
CA ILE A 226 7.82 -13.44 -12.00
C ILE A 226 8.88 -12.43 -11.57
N CYS A 227 8.79 -11.18 -12.00
CA CYS A 227 9.70 -10.12 -11.59
C CYS A 227 9.65 -9.88 -10.07
N TYR A 228 8.45 -9.89 -9.47
CA TYR A 228 8.31 -9.77 -8.03
C TYR A 228 8.95 -10.95 -7.31
N TYR A 229 8.75 -12.17 -7.83
CA TYR A 229 9.37 -13.37 -7.27
C TYR A 229 10.89 -13.24 -7.31
N LYS A 230 11.48 -12.91 -8.47
CA LYS A 230 12.93 -12.71 -8.62
C LYS A 230 13.47 -11.67 -7.65
N ALA A 231 12.75 -10.57 -7.46
CA ALA A 231 13.19 -9.47 -6.58
C ALA A 231 13.05 -9.77 -5.07
N ASN A 232 12.18 -10.71 -4.68
CA ASN A 232 11.83 -10.97 -3.28
C ASN A 232 12.07 -12.43 -2.86
N LYS A 233 12.77 -13.23 -3.69
CA LYS A 233 13.12 -14.60 -3.34
C LYS A 233 14.13 -14.61 -2.20
N PRO A 234 13.81 -15.21 -1.04
CA PRO A 234 14.80 -15.39 0.01
C PRO A 234 15.84 -16.43 -0.40
N GLU A 235 17.03 -16.36 0.20
CA GLU A 235 18.12 -17.29 -0.08
C GLU A 235 17.82 -18.71 0.41
N ASP A 236 17.13 -18.82 1.55
CA ASP A 236 16.87 -20.07 2.27
C ASP A 236 15.54 -20.74 1.89
N SER A 237 14.76 -20.16 0.97
CA SER A 237 13.44 -20.67 0.58
C SER A 237 13.14 -20.44 -0.90
N ASP A 238 12.47 -21.42 -1.51
CA ASP A 238 11.91 -21.30 -2.86
C ASP A 238 10.51 -20.67 -2.86
N TRP A 239 9.95 -20.39 -1.70
CA TRP A 239 8.65 -19.75 -1.53
C TRP A 239 8.81 -18.26 -1.21
N VAL A 240 8.00 -17.45 -1.90
CA VAL A 240 7.89 -16.00 -1.70
C VAL A 240 6.48 -15.68 -1.22
N VAL A 241 6.37 -14.75 -0.25
CA VAL A 241 5.05 -14.24 0.19
C VAL A 241 4.38 -13.50 -0.96
N LEU A 242 3.12 -13.83 -1.23
CA LEU A 242 2.30 -13.19 -2.26
C LEU A 242 1.40 -12.11 -1.62
N PRO A 243 1.75 -10.82 -1.69
CA PRO A 243 0.94 -9.74 -1.14
C PRO A 243 -0.23 -9.40 -2.07
N VAL A 244 -1.28 -10.22 -2.06
CA VAL A 244 -2.42 -10.12 -3.00
C VAL A 244 -3.04 -8.72 -3.04
N ALA A 245 -3.34 -8.14 -1.88
CA ALA A 245 -3.93 -6.80 -1.78
C ALA A 245 -3.04 -5.71 -2.43
N ASN A 246 -1.72 -5.85 -2.35
CA ASN A 246 -0.81 -4.88 -2.96
C ASN A 246 -0.72 -5.06 -4.48
N PHE A 247 -0.86 -6.28 -4.99
CA PHE A 247 -0.94 -6.51 -6.44
C PHE A 247 -2.25 -5.96 -6.99
N ASP A 248 -3.36 -6.17 -6.28
CA ASP A 248 -4.64 -5.56 -6.64
C ASP A 248 -4.54 -4.03 -6.66
N ALA A 249 -3.89 -3.43 -5.67
CA ALA A 249 -3.61 -1.99 -5.64
C ALA A 249 -2.66 -1.52 -6.77
N PHE A 250 -1.67 -2.34 -7.13
CA PHE A 250 -0.75 -2.05 -8.23
C PHE A 250 -1.45 -2.09 -9.60
N PHE A 251 -2.35 -3.03 -9.82
CA PHE A 251 -3.17 -3.12 -11.04
C PHE A 251 -4.43 -2.24 -10.99
N GLY A 252 -4.64 -1.50 -9.89
CA GLY A 252 -5.76 -0.58 -9.70
C GLY A 252 -7.13 -1.25 -9.52
N ASN A 253 -7.21 -2.57 -9.35
CA ASN A 253 -8.47 -3.30 -9.19
C ASN A 253 -8.26 -4.68 -8.53
N THR A 254 -9.35 -5.28 -8.04
CA THR A 254 -9.31 -6.55 -7.30
C THR A 254 -9.39 -7.81 -8.17
N SER A 255 -9.28 -7.66 -9.49
CA SER A 255 -9.36 -8.80 -10.42
C SER A 255 -8.15 -9.71 -10.30
N PHE A 256 -6.99 -9.19 -9.89
CA PHE A 256 -5.81 -10.02 -9.73
C PHE A 256 -6.06 -11.10 -8.67
N GLY A 257 -6.42 -10.71 -7.45
CA GLY A 257 -6.70 -11.62 -6.35
C GLY A 257 -7.89 -12.54 -6.61
N ARG A 258 -8.99 -11.97 -7.13
CA ARG A 258 -10.27 -12.70 -7.24
C ARG A 258 -10.36 -13.60 -8.48
N LYS A 259 -9.72 -13.22 -9.59
CA LYS A 259 -9.86 -13.85 -10.90
C LYS A 259 -8.52 -14.36 -11.45
N HIS A 260 -7.55 -13.47 -11.65
CA HIS A 260 -6.34 -13.80 -12.42
C HIS A 260 -5.47 -14.85 -11.73
N LEU A 261 -5.34 -14.81 -10.40
CA LEU A 261 -4.55 -15.80 -9.66
C LEU A 261 -5.03 -17.25 -9.87
N LYS A 262 -6.32 -17.48 -10.09
CA LYS A 262 -6.87 -18.82 -10.36
C LYS A 262 -6.61 -19.28 -11.79
N MET A 263 -6.33 -18.34 -12.69
CA MET A 263 -6.08 -18.60 -14.11
C MET A 263 -4.60 -18.83 -14.41
N VAL A 264 -3.68 -18.42 -13.52
CA VAL A 264 -2.24 -18.60 -13.76
C VAL A 264 -1.93 -20.10 -13.90
N PRO A 265 -1.29 -20.52 -15.02
CA PRO A 265 -0.93 -21.93 -15.22
C PRO A 265 -0.02 -22.46 -14.12
N GLN A 266 -0.31 -23.67 -13.63
CA GLN A 266 0.52 -24.36 -12.62
C GLN A 266 1.95 -24.63 -13.10
N GLU A 267 2.13 -24.75 -14.42
CA GLU A 267 3.44 -24.89 -15.07
C GLU A 267 4.35 -23.67 -14.83
N ILE A 268 3.78 -22.49 -14.62
CA ILE A 268 4.53 -21.25 -14.34
C ILE A 268 4.72 -21.08 -12.84
N MET A 269 3.64 -21.24 -12.08
CA MET A 269 3.58 -20.88 -10.67
C MET A 269 2.75 -21.86 -9.87
N GLU A 270 3.29 -22.25 -8.72
CA GLU A 270 2.58 -23.01 -7.70
C GLU A 270 2.31 -22.12 -6.48
N ARG A 271 1.14 -22.28 -5.86
CA ARG A 271 0.73 -21.56 -4.66
C ARG A 271 0.56 -22.53 -3.50
N SER A 272 1.03 -22.14 -2.32
CA SER A 272 0.80 -22.91 -1.10
C SER A 272 -0.66 -22.75 -0.66
N ASP A 273 -1.31 -23.85 -0.28
CA ASP A 273 -2.68 -23.80 0.22
C ASP A 273 -2.72 -23.04 1.57
N SER A 274 -3.32 -21.86 1.57
CA SER A 274 -3.14 -20.85 2.62
C SER A 274 -4.11 -21.04 3.79
N GLY A 275 -4.12 -22.24 4.39
CA GLY A 275 -4.94 -22.55 5.58
C GLY A 275 -4.67 -21.65 6.79
N TYR A 276 -3.57 -20.88 6.77
CA TYR A 276 -3.11 -19.99 7.85
C TYR A 276 -3.07 -18.50 7.47
N GLY A 277 -3.77 -18.09 6.40
CA GLY A 277 -3.93 -16.66 6.07
C GLY A 277 -2.74 -15.97 5.39
N VAL A 278 -1.62 -16.67 5.18
CA VAL A 278 -0.49 -16.18 4.37
C VAL A 278 -0.41 -16.98 3.08
N CYS A 279 -0.57 -16.30 1.93
CA CYS A 279 -0.38 -16.92 0.62
C CYS A 279 1.10 -16.82 0.23
N ARG A 280 1.71 -17.94 -0.15
CA ARG A 280 3.05 -17.99 -0.72
C ARG A 280 3.00 -18.65 -2.09
N TYR A 281 3.99 -18.34 -2.91
CA TYR A 281 4.11 -18.92 -4.23
C TYR A 281 5.57 -19.21 -4.59
N ARG A 282 5.76 -20.13 -5.52
CA ARG A 282 7.03 -20.40 -6.17
C ARG A 282 6.86 -20.39 -7.69
N VAL A 283 7.89 -19.93 -8.38
CA VAL A 283 7.93 -19.88 -9.86
C VAL A 283 8.81 -21.01 -10.36
N ALA A 284 8.38 -21.69 -11.44
CA ALA A 284 9.14 -22.76 -12.04
C ALA A 284 10.49 -22.25 -12.59
N LYS A 285 11.55 -23.03 -12.38
CA LYS A 285 12.95 -22.63 -12.65
C LYS A 285 13.17 -22.17 -14.10
N GLU A 286 12.45 -22.76 -15.04
CA GLU A 286 12.50 -22.42 -16.46
C GLU A 286 12.04 -20.99 -16.80
N TYR A 287 11.33 -20.32 -15.88
CA TYR A 287 10.92 -18.91 -15.99
C TYR A 287 11.79 -17.97 -15.15
N LEU A 288 12.87 -18.47 -14.54
CA LEU A 288 13.83 -17.69 -13.75
C LEU A 288 15.19 -17.53 -14.43
N ILE A 289 15.40 -18.23 -15.54
CA ILE A 289 16.62 -18.17 -16.34
C ILE A 289 16.72 -16.76 -16.96
N PRO A 290 17.91 -16.12 -16.94
CA PRO A 290 18.13 -14.83 -17.59
C PRO A 290 17.86 -14.87 -19.10
#